data_AF-A0A961C991-F1
#
_entry.id   AF-A0A961C991-F1
#
_cell.length_a   1.000
_cell.length_b   1.000
_cell.length_c   1.000
_cell.angle_alpha   90.00
_cell.angle_beta   90.00
_cell.angle_gamma   90.00
#
_symmetry.space_group_name_H-M   'P 1'
#
loop_
_entity.id
_entity.type
_entity.pdbx_description
1 polymer ?
#
loop_
_entity_poly.entity_id
_entity_poly.type
_entity_poly.pdbx_seq_one_letter_code
_entity_poly.pdbx_strand_id
1 'polypeptide(L)'
;PGKAIRRFVGTVTAVDGDRFQAGLRDPVTDEYRLADMELDQLLPHQAAALSAGTQFLWTLRQTDQWDARTRHSRIRILERAPLNIDQLRAAGAAITKERPARG
;
A
#
# COMPACT_ATOMS: atom_id res chain seq x y z
N PRO A 1 -17.42 7.22 21.34
CA PRO A 1 -16.91 6.23 20.36
C PRO A 1 -16.62 6.89 19.01
N GLY A 2 -15.46 6.60 18.42
CA GLY A 2 -14.99 7.24 17.18
C GLY A 2 -14.16 6.30 16.32
N LYS A 3 -14.10 6.59 15.02
CA LYS A 3 -13.27 5.87 14.06
C LYS A 3 -12.48 6.87 13.22
N ALA A 4 -11.16 6.73 13.22
CA ALA A 4 -10.27 7.50 12.39
C ALA A 4 -9.52 6.58 11.43
N ILE A 5 -9.47 6.95 10.15
CA ILE A 5 -8.64 6.29 9.16
C ILE A 5 -7.68 7.34 8.59
N ARG A 6 -6.38 7.09 8.71
CA ARG A 6 -5.34 7.88 8.05
C ARG A 6 -4.62 7.02 7.02
N ARG A 7 -4.18 7.65 5.95
CA ARG A 7 -3.42 7.00 4.88
C ARG A 7 -2.21 7.84 4.57
N PHE A 8 -1.10 7.18 4.28
CA PHE A 8 0.15 7.83 3.91
C PHE A 8 0.72 7.14 2.68
N VAL A 9 1.25 7.94 1.75
CA VAL A 9 2.10 7.44 0.68
C VAL A 9 3.53 7.42 1.22
N GLY A 10 4.13 6.24 1.22
CA GLY A 10 5.47 6.01 1.76
C GLY A 10 6.48 5.71 0.67
N THR A 11 7.71 6.16 0.87
CA THR A 11 8.89 5.77 0.10
C THR A 11 9.96 5.28 1.07
N VAL A 12 10.41 4.04 0.90
CA VAL A 12 11.50 3.47 1.70
C VAL A 12 12.78 4.25 1.43
N THR A 13 13.47 4.67 2.48
CA THR A 13 14.74 5.39 2.39
C THR A 13 15.94 4.50 2.73
N ALA A 14 15.74 3.55 3.65
CA ALA A 14 16.76 2.57 4.04
C ALA A 14 16.08 1.30 4.58
N VAL A 15 16.80 0.17 4.51
CA VAL A 15 16.40 -1.10 5.13
C VAL A 15 17.58 -1.55 5.97
N ASP A 16 17.33 -1.86 7.25
CA ASP A 16 18.36 -2.26 8.21
C ASP A 16 17.81 -3.34 9.14
N GLY A 17 18.39 -4.54 9.06
CA GLY A 17 17.97 -5.70 9.84
C GLY A 17 16.49 -6.03 9.67
N ASP A 18 15.75 -5.96 10.78
CA ASP A 18 14.32 -6.24 10.89
C ASP A 18 13.43 -4.98 10.72
N ARG A 19 14.05 -3.84 10.38
CA ARG A 19 13.36 -2.55 10.23
C ARG A 19 13.65 -1.92 8.88
N PHE A 20 12.80 -0.97 8.51
CA PHE A 20 13.04 -0.08 7.39
C PHE A 20 12.62 1.34 7.73
N GLN A 21 13.34 2.29 7.16
CA GLN A 21 13.05 3.70 7.28
C GLN A 21 12.25 4.15 6.06
N ALA A 22 11.29 5.05 6.27
CA ALA A 22 10.50 5.60 5.19
C ALA A 22 10.16 7.08 5.38
N GLY A 23 10.17 7.79 4.26
CA GLY A 23 9.49 9.07 4.13
C GLY A 23 8.01 8.84 3.88
N LEU A 24 7.16 9.41 4.71
CA LEU A 24 5.70 9.32 4.65
C LEU A 24 5.13 10.69 4.30
N ARG A 25 4.20 10.71 3.34
CA ARG A 25 3.46 11.92 2.96
C ARG A 25 1.96 11.69 3.19
N ASP A 26 1.34 12.60 3.94
CA ASP A 26 -0.11 12.64 4.07
C ASP A 26 -0.70 13.21 2.77
N PRO A 27 -1.56 12.47 2.04
CA PRO A 27 -2.07 12.92 0.75
C PRO A 27 -3.08 14.07 0.86
N VAL A 28 -3.58 14.38 2.07
CA VAL A 28 -4.57 15.45 2.30
C VAL A 28 -3.89 16.74 2.71
N THR A 29 -2.95 16.66 3.64
CA THR A 29 -2.27 17.85 4.19
C THR A 29 -0.92 18.14 3.53
N ASP A 30 -0.44 17.23 2.68
CA ASP A 30 0.92 17.20 2.11
C ASP A 30 2.05 17.18 3.15
N GLU A 31 1.71 16.89 4.41
CA GLU A 31 2.69 16.84 5.49
C GLU A 31 3.64 15.67 5.31
N TYR A 32 4.94 15.95 5.41
CA TYR A 32 6.01 14.95 5.31
C TYR A 32 6.54 14.57 6.69
N ARG A 33 6.78 13.27 6.90
CA ARG A 33 7.33 12.71 8.14
C ARG A 33 8.29 11.56 7.84
N LEU A 34 9.27 11.37 8.69
CA LEU A 34 10.10 10.16 8.69
C LEU A 34 9.54 9.14 9.69
N ALA A 35 9.61 7.86 9.36
CA ALA A 35 9.19 6.79 10.23
C ALA A 35 10.11 5.58 10.12
N ASP A 36 10.41 4.97 11.28
CA ASP A 36 11.02 3.65 11.36
C ASP A 36 9.91 2.61 11.55
N MET A 37 9.87 1.62 10.67
CA MET A 37 8.82 0.61 10.58
C MET A 37 9.41 -0.79 10.67
N GLU A 38 8.67 -1.72 11.24
CA GLU A 38 9.10 -3.12 11.37
C GLU A 38 8.72 -3.91 10.12
N LEU A 39 9.60 -4.80 9.67
CA LEU A 39 9.37 -5.65 8.50
C LEU A 39 8.27 -6.69 8.72
N ASP A 40 7.95 -7.02 9.97
CA ASP A 40 6.87 -7.95 10.34
C ASP A 40 5.46 -7.44 9.96
N GLN A 41 5.34 -6.14 9.67
CA GLN A 41 4.12 -5.52 9.14
C GLN A 41 3.88 -5.84 7.66
N LEU A 42 4.87 -6.44 7.00
CA LEU A 42 4.82 -6.89 5.61
C LEU A 42 4.65 -8.41 5.53
N LEU A 43 4.13 -8.88 4.40
CA LEU A 43 4.19 -10.31 4.10
C LEU A 43 5.65 -10.73 3.85
N PRO A 44 6.07 -11.96 4.18
CA PRO A 44 7.47 -12.38 4.07
C PRO A 44 8.10 -12.14 2.70
N HIS A 45 7.37 -12.38 1.61
CA HIS A 45 7.85 -12.14 0.25
C HIS A 45 7.99 -10.63 -0.08
N GLN A 46 7.20 -9.77 0.55
CA GLN A 46 7.29 -8.32 0.40
C GLN A 46 8.48 -7.76 1.18
N ALA A 47 8.71 -8.27 2.40
CA ALA A 47 9.86 -7.90 3.21
C ALA A 47 11.17 -8.26 2.49
N ALA A 48 11.24 -9.45 1.88
CA ALA A 48 12.42 -9.89 1.13
C ALA A 48 12.72 -9.07 -0.13
N ALA A 49 11.71 -8.43 -0.72
CA ALA A 49 11.84 -7.60 -1.93
C ALA A 49 11.94 -6.09 -1.62
N LEU A 50 11.94 -5.70 -0.35
CA LEU A 50 11.97 -4.30 0.05
C LEU A 50 13.34 -3.68 -0.20
N SER A 51 13.37 -2.49 -0.80
CA SER A 51 14.62 -1.77 -1.05
C SER A 51 14.40 -0.25 -0.96
N ALA A 52 15.48 0.51 -0.86
CA ALA A 52 15.40 1.96 -0.93
C ALA A 52 14.73 2.40 -2.26
N GLY A 53 13.81 3.35 -2.19
CA GLY A 53 12.99 3.82 -3.30
C GLY A 53 11.71 3.00 -3.53
N THR A 54 11.49 1.88 -2.83
CA THR A 54 10.21 1.17 -2.89
C THR A 54 9.08 2.06 -2.37
N GLN A 55 8.00 2.16 -3.16
CA GLN A 55 6.81 2.89 -2.78
C GLN A 55 5.79 1.98 -2.12
N PHE A 56 5.05 2.51 -1.15
CA PHE A 56 4.00 1.77 -0.46
C PHE A 56 2.86 2.68 -0.01
N LEU A 57 1.71 2.08 0.26
CA LEU A 57 0.59 2.72 0.94
C LEU A 57 0.53 2.20 2.37
N TRP A 58 0.58 3.11 3.35
CA TRP A 58 0.33 2.79 4.75
C TRP A 58 -1.07 3.24 5.14
N THR A 59 -1.87 2.33 5.68
CA THR A 59 -3.20 2.64 6.22
C THR A 59 -3.20 2.41 7.71
N LEU A 60 -3.55 3.46 8.45
CA LEU A 60 -3.75 3.41 9.89
C LEU A 60 -5.23 3.54 10.23
N ARG A 61 -5.78 2.55 10.91
CA ARG A 61 -7.16 2.57 11.42
C ARG A 61 -7.11 2.61 12.94
N GLN A 62 -7.77 3.60 13.52
CA GLN A 62 -7.97 3.70 14.94
C GLN A 62 -9.46 3.66 15.24
N THR A 63 -9.83 2.82 16.19
CA THR A 63 -11.20 2.73 16.71
C THR A 63 -11.14 2.99 18.20
N ASP A 64 -11.84 4.02 18.65
CA ASP A 64 -11.96 4.37 20.07
C ASP A 64 -13.35 3.95 20.56
N GLN A 65 -13.39 2.99 21.47
CA GLN A 65 -14.56 2.60 22.27
C GLN A 65 -14.43 3.19 23.68
N TRP A 66 -15.50 3.16 24.49
CA TRP A 66 -15.56 3.90 25.75
C TRP A 66 -14.44 3.55 26.74
N ASP A 67 -13.91 2.34 26.66
CA ASP A 67 -12.94 1.73 27.55
C ASP A 67 -11.67 1.24 26.82
N ALA A 68 -11.65 1.25 25.48
CA ALA A 68 -10.56 0.68 24.70
C ALA A 68 -10.24 1.48 23.43
N ARG A 69 -8.95 1.59 23.13
CA ARG A 69 -8.43 2.15 21.87
C ARG A 69 -7.71 1.05 21.09
N THR A 70 -8.24 0.71 19.92
CA THR A 70 -7.65 -0.32 19.05
C THR A 70 -7.02 0.34 17.83
N ARG A 71 -5.76 -0.02 17.54
CA ARG A 71 -4.99 0.49 16.40
C ARG A 71 -4.62 -0.65 15.47
N HIS A 72 -5.02 -0.56 14.20
CA HIS A 72 -4.63 -1.48 13.15
C HIS A 72 -3.78 -0.76 12.11
N SER A 73 -2.57 -1.27 11.90
CA SER A 73 -1.62 -0.84 10.87
C SER A 73 -1.66 -1.84 9.71
N ARG A 74 -1.65 -1.36 8.47
CA ARG A 74 -1.44 -2.22 7.31
C ARG A 74 -0.61 -1.50 6.27
N ILE A 75 0.45 -2.15 5.82
CA ILE A 75 1.30 -1.68 4.73
C ILE A 75 0.98 -2.51 3.48
N ARG A 76 0.93 -1.84 2.34
CA ARG A 76 0.83 -2.47 1.03
C ARG A 76 1.90 -1.89 0.12
N ILE A 77 2.83 -2.73 -0.31
CA ILE A 77 3.82 -2.35 -1.31
C ILE A 77 3.10 -2.02 -2.62
N LEU A 78 3.42 -0.88 -3.20
CA LEU A 78 2.97 -0.50 -4.53
C LEU A 78 3.94 -1.15 -5.51
N GLU A 79 3.63 -2.36 -5.92
CA GLU A 79 4.37 -3.00 -7.00
C GLU A 79 4.31 -2.08 -8.22
N ARG A 80 5.48 -1.78 -8.80
CA ARG A 80 5.53 -1.31 -10.18
C ARG A 80 5.04 -2.50 -11.01
N ALA A 81 3.73 -2.63 -11.16
CA ALA A 81 3.20 -3.54 -12.16
C ALA A 81 3.92 -3.17 -13.47
N PRO A 82 4.61 -4.11 -14.13
CA PRO A 82 4.93 -3.89 -15.52
C PRO A 82 3.58 -3.81 -16.22
N LEU A 83 3.03 -2.59 -16.35
CA LEU A 83 1.94 -2.29 -17.24
C LEU A 83 2.50 -2.50 -18.64
N ASN A 84 2.62 -3.76 -19.04
CA ASN A 84 2.89 -4.09 -20.41
C ASN A 84 1.65 -3.65 -21.19
N ILE A 85 1.78 -2.54 -21.91
CA ILE A 85 0.71 -1.96 -22.74
C ILE A 85 0.16 -3.03 -23.69
N ASP A 86 0.97 -3.99 -24.12
CA ASP A 86 0.54 -5.09 -24.97
C ASP A 86 -0.39 -6.07 -24.24
N GLN A 87 -0.16 -6.33 -22.94
CA GLN A 87 -1.06 -7.15 -22.12
C GLN A 87 -2.41 -6.45 -21.87
N LEU A 88 -2.40 -5.13 -21.66
CA LEU A 88 -3.64 -4.35 -21.53
C LEU A 88 -4.45 -4.30 -22.83
N ARG A 89 -3.78 -4.18 -23.98
CA ARG A 89 -4.45 -4.23 -25.30
C ARG A 89 -5.05 -5.61 -25.57
N ALA A 90 -4.33 -6.69 -25.24
CA ALA A 90 -4.84 -8.05 -25.39
C ALA A 90 -6.08 -8.31 -24.52
N ALA A 91 -6.08 -7.85 -23.26
CA ALA A 91 -7.23 -7.95 -22.37
C ALA A 91 -8.44 -7.13 -22.84
N GLY A 92 -8.21 -5.90 -23.34
CA GLY A 92 -9.26 -5.06 -23.92
C GLY A 92 -9.89 -5.66 -25.18
N ALA A 93 -9.11 -6.37 -26.00
CA ALA A 93 -9.61 -7.06 -27.19
C ALA A 93 -10.42 -8.33 -26.87
N ALA A 94 -10.15 -8.99 -25.74
CA ALA A 94 -10.88 -10.18 -25.30
C ALA A 94 -12.27 -9.84 -24.75
N ILE A 95 -12.42 -8.71 -24.03
CA ILE A 95 -13.70 -8.30 -23.41
C ILE A 95 -14.76 -7.94 -24.47
N THR A 96 -14.35 -7.46 -25.65
CA THR A 96 -15.29 -7.09 -26.73
C THR A 96 -15.84 -8.29 -27.50
N LYS A 97 -15.28 -9.51 -27.33
CA LYS A 97 -15.70 -10.69 -28.09
C LYS A 97 -16.80 -11.53 -27.44
N GLU A 98 -17.15 -11.28 -26.18
CA GLU A 98 -18.21 -12.03 -25.48
C GLU A 98 -19.49 -11.21 -25.31
N ARG A 99 -20.13 -10.86 -26.42
CA ARG A 99 -21.57 -10.58 -26.40
C ARG A 99 -22.27 -11.61 -27.30
N PRO A 100 -22.71 -12.76 -26.78
CA PRO A 100 -23.58 -13.63 -27.56
C PRO A 100 -24.88 -12.86 -27.80
N ALA A 101 -25.23 -12.69 -29.08
CA ALA A 101 -26.56 -12.28 -29.47
C ALA A 101 -27.55 -13.30 -28.88
N ARG A 102 -28.39 -12.88 -27.94
CA ARG A 102 -29.58 -13.66 -27.58
C ARG A 102 -30.51 -13.59 -28.78
N GLY A 103 -30.87 -14.78 -29.30
CA GLY A 103 -31.87 -14.96 -30.34
C GLY A 103 -33.28 -14.61 -29.88
#